data_AF-A0A9W6U241-F1
#
_entry.id   AF-A0A9W6U241-F1
#
_cell.length_a   1.000
_cell.length_b   1.000
_cell.length_c   1.000
_cell.angle_alpha   90.00
_cell.angle_beta   90.00
_cell.angle_gamma   90.00
#
_symmetry.space_group_name_H-M   'P 1'
#
loop_
_entity.id
_entity.type
_entity.pdbx_description
1 polymer ?
#
loop_
_entity_poly.entity_id
_entity_poly.type
_entity_poly.pdbx_seq_one_letter_code
_entity_poly.pdbx_strand_id
1 'polypeptide(L)'
;MYMYVMHPVIYGTCILLLHLQTVDWYSKLQYQLQRPSRTGYNERWVVLTLLVLTHISQCQQPISTSASKYIMNLRSLVFTALAATIFSSVEAVSIDHDKVQPFAQPEPVTISEKAAVKHKPILQIVDGCHPYPAVNTAGETSAGLKASGKEDGQCKGSDLGSQVYGRAVWYKDLWAIMYAWYFPKDRYQYGFRRDGHRHKWVNAVVWLDNPALEKPKIVAVSTWNLKGGPILSYEPYTEAYTGTKLLHTLLPIAIRNVGEVQELIMWEQLSEPARAALSETDFGEKTKVPFIDANLNTSLEEARPFL
;
A
#
# COMPACT_ATOMS: atom_id res chain seq x y z
N MET A 1 25.89 -8.67 -63.15
CA MET A 1 26.08 -10.13 -62.92
C MET A 1 27.15 -10.25 -61.85
N TYR A 2 26.91 -10.51 -60.57
CA TYR A 2 25.83 -11.19 -59.85
C TYR A 2 25.27 -10.32 -58.71
N MET A 3 23.97 -10.46 -58.47
CA MET A 3 23.21 -9.86 -57.37
C MET A 3 22.99 -10.97 -56.34
N TYR A 4 23.55 -10.85 -55.13
CA TYR A 4 23.28 -11.81 -54.06
C TYR A 4 22.18 -11.28 -53.15
N VAL A 5 20.99 -11.85 -53.35
CA VAL A 5 19.81 -11.70 -52.49
C VAL A 5 20.02 -12.63 -51.29
N MET A 6 20.13 -12.06 -50.09
CA MET A 6 20.09 -12.83 -48.83
C MET A 6 18.63 -13.19 -48.52
N HIS A 7 18.37 -14.48 -48.30
CA HIS A 7 17.03 -15.08 -48.20
C HIS A 7 16.31 -14.77 -46.86
N PRO A 8 15.01 -14.42 -46.87
CA PRO A 8 14.19 -14.14 -45.68
C PRO A 8 13.82 -15.38 -44.83
N VAL A 9 14.27 -16.58 -45.21
CA VAL A 9 13.91 -17.85 -44.57
C VAL A 9 14.67 -18.09 -43.24
N ILE A 10 15.87 -17.50 -43.08
CA ILE A 10 16.75 -17.76 -41.92
C ILE A 10 16.35 -16.93 -40.68
N TYR A 11 15.82 -15.72 -40.88
CA TYR A 11 15.30 -14.90 -39.79
C TYR A 11 13.96 -15.41 -39.25
N GLY A 12 13.11 -15.98 -40.12
CA GLY A 12 11.82 -16.55 -39.72
C GLY A 12 11.94 -17.79 -38.84
N THR A 13 12.96 -18.64 -39.06
CA THR A 13 13.15 -19.88 -38.30
C THR A 13 13.71 -19.64 -36.90
N CYS A 14 14.57 -18.63 -36.69
CA CYS A 14 15.05 -18.25 -35.34
C CYS A 14 13.92 -17.71 -34.45
N ILE A 15 13.02 -16.88 -35.00
CA ILE A 15 11.91 -16.28 -34.25
C ILE A 15 10.86 -17.34 -33.89
N LEU A 16 10.58 -18.29 -34.79
CA LEU A 16 9.62 -19.38 -34.52
C LEU A 16 10.14 -20.39 -33.47
N LEU A 17 11.44 -20.69 -33.48
CA LEU A 17 12.08 -21.54 -32.46
C LEU A 17 12.10 -20.87 -31.08
N LEU A 18 12.35 -19.56 -31.02
CA LEU A 18 12.24 -18.76 -29.80
C LEU A 18 10.80 -18.78 -29.26
N HIS A 19 9.79 -18.63 -30.11
CA HIS A 19 8.40 -18.64 -29.66
C HIS A 19 7.96 -20.02 -29.15
N LEU A 20 8.30 -21.10 -29.85
CA LEU A 20 7.93 -22.46 -29.43
C LEU A 20 8.61 -22.89 -28.12
N GLN A 21 9.86 -22.48 -27.89
CA GLN A 21 10.57 -22.78 -26.64
C GLN A 21 10.07 -21.93 -25.45
N THR A 22 9.65 -20.69 -25.68
CA THR A 22 9.06 -19.85 -24.60
C THR A 22 7.72 -20.37 -24.11
N VAL A 23 6.90 -20.95 -25.00
CA VAL A 23 5.58 -21.51 -24.63
C VAL A 23 5.71 -22.81 -23.82
N ASP A 24 6.65 -23.70 -24.16
CA ASP A 24 6.90 -24.94 -23.39
C ASP A 24 7.58 -24.68 -22.04
N TRP A 25 8.29 -23.56 -21.92
CA TRP A 25 8.89 -23.12 -20.65
C TRP A 25 7.85 -22.46 -19.72
N TYR A 26 6.95 -21.65 -20.26
CA TYR A 26 5.89 -20.98 -19.49
C TYR A 26 4.89 -21.99 -18.90
N SER A 27 4.56 -23.06 -19.63
CA SER A 27 3.70 -24.14 -19.14
C SER A 27 4.35 -24.94 -18.00
N LYS A 28 5.67 -25.18 -18.05
CA LYS A 28 6.43 -25.81 -16.96
C LYS A 28 6.58 -24.90 -15.73
N LEU A 29 6.64 -23.58 -15.92
CA LEU A 29 6.71 -22.59 -14.83
C LEU A 29 5.40 -22.55 -14.02
N GLN A 30 4.26 -22.56 -14.70
CA GLN A 30 2.93 -22.59 -14.06
C GLN A 30 2.71 -23.87 -13.24
N TYR A 31 3.23 -25.01 -13.71
CA TYR A 31 3.15 -26.28 -12.97
C TYR A 31 3.98 -26.30 -11.67
N GLN A 32 5.08 -25.54 -11.60
CA GLN A 32 5.94 -25.46 -10.41
C GLN A 32 5.41 -24.46 -9.36
N LEU A 33 4.57 -23.50 -9.75
CA LEU A 33 3.99 -22.49 -8.85
C LEU A 33 2.78 -22.99 -8.02
N GLN A 34 2.28 -24.20 -8.28
CA GLN A 34 1.13 -24.80 -7.57
C GLN A 34 1.50 -25.66 -6.35
N ARG A 35 2.79 -25.77 -5.98
CA ARG A 35 3.19 -26.50 -4.76
C ARG A 35 3.40 -25.55 -3.58
N PRO A 36 2.73 -25.76 -2.43
CA PRO A 36 2.97 -24.95 -1.25
C PRO A 36 4.27 -25.40 -0.58
N SER A 37 5.27 -24.53 -0.48
CA SER A 37 6.45 -24.77 0.36
C SER A 37 6.40 -23.89 1.61
N ARG A 38 6.32 -24.55 2.77
CA ARG A 38 6.70 -23.99 4.07
C ARG A 38 8.20 -23.72 4.07
N THR A 39 8.61 -22.64 4.74
CA THR A 39 9.98 -22.11 4.95
C THR A 39 10.34 -20.95 4.03
N GLY A 40 10.55 -19.78 4.66
CA GLY A 40 11.00 -18.56 4.03
C GLY A 40 12.51 -18.57 3.85
N TYR A 41 12.95 -18.51 2.60
CA TYR A 41 14.15 -17.82 2.12
C TYR A 41 14.19 -17.98 0.58
N ASN A 42 14.34 -16.87 -0.15
CA ASN A 42 13.99 -16.78 -1.56
C ASN A 42 15.22 -16.90 -2.50
N GLU A 43 15.96 -18.02 -2.41
CA GLU A 43 17.15 -18.25 -3.26
C GLU A 43 16.81 -18.61 -4.73
N ARG A 44 15.54 -18.89 -5.06
CA ARG A 44 15.13 -19.33 -6.40
C ARG A 44 15.07 -18.22 -7.46
N TRP A 45 14.94 -16.96 -7.07
CA TRP A 45 14.82 -15.84 -8.02
C TRP A 45 16.16 -15.33 -8.55
N VAL A 46 17.23 -15.49 -7.76
CA VAL A 46 18.60 -15.09 -8.14
C VAL A 46 19.12 -15.97 -9.28
N VAL A 47 18.84 -17.27 -9.23
CA VAL A 47 19.28 -18.24 -10.26
C VAL A 47 18.54 -18.03 -11.59
N LEU A 48 17.26 -17.67 -11.56
CA LEU A 48 16.47 -17.42 -12.79
C LEU A 48 16.96 -16.20 -13.57
N THR A 49 17.36 -15.15 -12.88
CA THR A 49 17.77 -13.88 -13.50
C THR A 49 19.17 -13.97 -14.14
N LEU A 50 20.07 -14.77 -13.55
CA LEU A 50 21.41 -15.03 -14.08
C LEU A 50 21.42 -15.91 -15.35
N LEU A 51 20.43 -16.79 -15.53
CA LEU A 51 20.30 -17.64 -16.73
C LEU A 51 19.80 -16.87 -17.96
N VAL A 52 18.95 -15.84 -17.78
CA VAL A 52 18.43 -15.02 -18.87
C VAL A 52 19.52 -14.12 -19.48
N LEU A 53 20.43 -13.61 -18.65
CA LEU A 53 21.52 -12.72 -19.11
C LEU A 53 22.64 -13.46 -19.87
N THR A 54 22.84 -14.76 -19.59
CA THR A 54 23.88 -15.56 -20.27
C THR A 54 23.47 -16.00 -21.69
N HIS A 55 22.17 -16.14 -21.98
CA HIS A 55 21.70 -16.53 -23.33
C HIS A 55 21.67 -15.36 -24.33
N ILE A 56 21.50 -14.11 -23.87
CA ILE A 56 21.50 -12.93 -24.77
C ILE A 56 22.90 -12.64 -25.32
N SER A 57 23.97 -12.95 -24.57
CA SER A 57 25.36 -12.72 -25.02
C SER A 57 25.85 -13.62 -26.16
N GLN A 58 25.12 -14.69 -26.50
CA GLN A 58 25.53 -15.59 -27.60
C GLN A 58 25.07 -15.13 -29.00
N CYS A 59 24.22 -14.11 -29.11
CA CYS A 59 23.71 -13.63 -30.40
C CYS A 59 24.52 -12.49 -31.05
N GLN A 60 25.68 -12.12 -30.50
CA GLN A 60 26.35 -10.85 -30.87
C GLN A 60 27.83 -10.98 -31.27
N GLN A 61 28.23 -12.11 -31.87
CA GLN A 61 29.58 -12.23 -32.46
C GLN A 61 29.54 -12.02 -33.98
N PRO A 62 30.30 -11.06 -34.55
CA PRO A 62 30.50 -10.97 -35.99
C PRO A 62 31.52 -12.00 -36.46
N ILE A 63 31.20 -12.72 -37.54
CA ILE A 63 32.11 -13.64 -38.23
C ILE A 63 33.10 -12.79 -39.05
N SER A 64 34.39 -12.81 -38.69
CA SER A 64 35.47 -12.25 -39.53
C SER A 64 36.37 -13.36 -40.05
N THR A 65 36.48 -13.45 -41.37
CA THR A 65 37.27 -14.44 -42.10
C THR A 65 38.74 -14.01 -42.31
N SER A 66 39.64 -14.99 -42.25
CA SER A 66 40.98 -15.08 -42.87
C SER A 66 42.19 -14.33 -42.26
N ALA A 67 43.04 -15.13 -41.60
CA ALA A 67 44.52 -15.15 -41.61
C ALA A 67 45.32 -13.84 -41.67
N SER A 68 45.95 -13.44 -40.54
CA SER A 68 47.38 -13.11 -40.51
C SER A 68 47.91 -13.10 -39.06
N LYS A 69 49.09 -13.71 -38.88
CA LYS A 69 49.89 -13.76 -37.64
C LYS A 69 50.17 -12.35 -37.11
N TYR A 70 49.83 -12.04 -35.86
CA TYR A 70 50.65 -11.17 -35.01
C TYR A 70 50.57 -11.57 -33.54
N ILE A 71 51.75 -11.81 -33.00
CA ILE A 71 52.08 -12.06 -31.59
C ILE A 71 51.83 -10.77 -30.79
N MET A 72 51.10 -10.81 -29.67
CA MET A 72 51.39 -9.97 -28.51
C MET A 72 50.55 -10.30 -27.25
N ASN A 73 51.28 -10.70 -26.21
CA ASN A 73 51.09 -10.47 -24.77
C ASN A 73 49.72 -10.72 -24.08
N LEU A 74 49.72 -11.81 -23.32
CA LEU A 74 48.79 -12.17 -22.24
C LEU A 74 48.95 -11.21 -21.04
N ARG A 75 48.37 -10.01 -21.08
CA ARG A 75 48.16 -9.16 -19.90
C ARG A 75 46.86 -8.39 -19.99
N SER A 76 45.94 -8.70 -19.06
CA SER A 76 44.73 -7.98 -18.64
C SER A 76 43.44 -8.75 -18.92
N LEU A 77 43.04 -9.56 -17.93
CA LEU A 77 41.77 -10.27 -17.89
C LEU A 77 41.22 -10.12 -16.46
N VAL A 78 40.63 -8.96 -16.14
CA VAL A 78 39.70 -8.81 -15.01
C VAL A 78 38.70 -7.67 -15.32
N PHE A 79 37.52 -8.01 -15.82
CA PHE A 79 36.33 -7.17 -15.71
C PHE A 79 35.26 -7.98 -14.96
N THR A 80 35.35 -8.01 -13.63
CA THR A 80 34.25 -8.50 -12.78
C THR A 80 33.30 -7.34 -12.52
N ALA A 81 32.18 -7.30 -13.24
CA ALA A 81 31.08 -6.39 -12.93
C ALA A 81 30.32 -6.94 -11.71
N LEU A 82 30.65 -6.43 -10.53
CA LEU A 82 29.90 -6.68 -9.30
C LEU A 82 28.76 -5.65 -9.20
N ALA A 83 27.62 -5.92 -9.83
CA ALA A 83 26.40 -5.16 -9.58
C ALA A 83 25.70 -5.73 -8.33
N ALA A 84 26.26 -5.49 -7.16
CA ALA A 84 25.57 -5.73 -5.89
C ALA A 84 24.63 -4.54 -5.65
N THR A 85 23.35 -4.68 -6.01
CA THR A 85 22.32 -3.76 -5.53
C THR A 85 22.17 -3.97 -4.03
N ILE A 86 22.75 -3.07 -3.24
CA ILE A 86 22.52 -3.01 -1.81
C ILE A 86 21.06 -2.56 -1.64
N PHE A 87 20.16 -3.50 -1.36
CA PHE A 87 18.89 -3.15 -0.72
C PHE A 87 19.26 -2.70 0.70
N SER A 88 19.42 -1.40 0.89
CA SER A 88 19.43 -0.82 2.22
C SER A 88 18.04 -1.05 2.78
N SER A 89 17.87 -2.03 3.68
CA SER A 89 16.67 -2.06 4.52
C SER A 89 16.75 -0.82 5.41
N VAL A 90 16.05 0.25 5.02
CA VAL A 90 15.80 1.37 5.90
C VAL A 90 14.92 0.79 6.99
N GLU A 91 15.54 0.44 8.12
CA GLU A 91 14.78 0.08 9.31
C GLU A 91 13.89 1.28 9.63
N ALA A 92 12.57 1.07 9.62
CA ALA A 92 11.61 2.15 9.83
C ALA A 92 11.90 2.79 11.21
N VAL A 93 12.43 4.01 11.19
CA VAL A 93 12.80 4.72 12.41
C VAL A 93 11.51 5.11 13.13
N SER A 94 11.35 4.64 14.36
CA SER A 94 10.20 4.98 15.18
C SER A 94 10.53 6.19 16.06
N ILE A 95 9.66 7.21 16.05
CA ILE A 95 9.81 8.47 16.79
C ILE A 95 8.62 8.72 17.72
N ASP A 96 8.78 9.63 18.67
CA ASP A 96 7.71 9.99 19.60
C ASP A 96 6.43 10.40 18.86
N HIS A 97 5.27 9.98 19.37
CA HIS A 97 3.98 10.12 18.68
C HIS A 97 3.58 11.58 18.41
N ASP A 98 4.15 12.53 19.17
CA ASP A 98 3.93 13.97 19.04
C ASP A 98 5.03 14.70 18.22
N LYS A 99 5.97 13.95 17.62
CA LYS A 99 7.03 14.46 16.74
C LYS A 99 6.85 14.10 15.27
N VAL A 100 5.88 13.25 14.96
CA VAL A 100 5.56 12.92 13.57
C VAL A 100 4.93 14.14 12.89
N GLN A 101 5.60 14.66 11.86
CA GLN A 101 5.09 15.77 11.07
C GLN A 101 3.99 15.26 10.12
N PRO A 102 2.76 15.84 10.15
CA PRO A 102 1.73 15.50 9.18
C PRO A 102 2.04 16.08 7.79
N PHE A 103 1.43 15.46 6.78
CA PHE A 103 1.36 15.96 5.42
C PHE A 103 0.23 16.99 5.31
N ALA A 104 0.53 18.13 4.70
CA ALA A 104 -0.50 19.04 4.22
C ALA A 104 -1.34 18.37 3.14
N GLN A 105 -2.65 18.65 3.09
CA GLN A 105 -3.51 18.15 2.02
C GLN A 105 -3.13 18.83 0.69
N PRO A 106 -2.68 18.08 -0.32
CA PRO A 106 -2.41 18.64 -1.64
C PRO A 106 -3.70 19.07 -2.35
N GLU A 107 -3.61 20.00 -3.29
CA GLU A 107 -4.72 20.33 -4.18
C GLU A 107 -5.10 19.11 -5.05
N PRO A 108 -6.37 18.69 -5.09
CA PRO A 108 -6.78 17.47 -5.77
C PRO A 108 -6.81 17.66 -7.30
N VAL A 109 -6.11 16.80 -8.04
CA VAL A 109 -5.97 16.90 -9.50
C VAL A 109 -6.82 15.86 -10.23
N THR A 110 -6.68 14.60 -9.83
CA THR A 110 -7.35 13.44 -10.42
C THR A 110 -8.81 13.32 -9.98
N ILE A 111 -9.59 12.51 -10.69
CA ILE A 111 -10.98 12.19 -10.33
C ILE A 111 -11.04 11.58 -8.91
N SER A 112 -10.12 10.65 -8.61
CA SER A 112 -10.03 9.97 -7.32
C SER A 112 -9.77 10.94 -6.18
N GLU A 113 -8.80 11.85 -6.33
CA GLU A 113 -8.45 12.85 -5.31
C GLU A 113 -9.59 13.84 -5.08
N LYS A 114 -10.23 14.32 -6.17
CA LYS A 114 -11.38 15.23 -6.09
C LYS A 114 -12.56 14.58 -5.38
N ALA A 115 -12.86 13.32 -5.70
CA ALA A 115 -13.90 12.56 -5.02
C ALA A 115 -13.55 12.35 -3.54
N ALA A 116 -12.30 12.03 -3.22
CA ALA A 116 -11.86 11.83 -1.84
C ALA A 116 -11.92 13.11 -0.99
N VAL A 117 -11.51 14.27 -1.54
CA VAL A 117 -11.67 15.55 -0.84
C VAL A 117 -13.14 15.92 -0.66
N LYS A 118 -13.97 15.71 -1.69
CA LYS A 118 -15.42 16.00 -1.65
C LYS A 118 -16.18 15.15 -0.64
N HIS A 119 -15.81 13.88 -0.50
CA HIS A 119 -16.48 12.92 0.37
C HIS A 119 -15.71 12.65 1.67
N LYS A 120 -14.79 13.56 2.05
CA LYS A 120 -14.00 13.44 3.27
C LYS A 120 -14.92 13.47 4.50
N PRO A 121 -14.93 12.43 5.35
CA PRO A 121 -15.82 12.37 6.51
C PRO A 121 -15.39 13.34 7.62
N ILE A 122 -16.33 13.69 8.49
CA ILE A 122 -16.05 14.39 9.75
C ILE A 122 -15.93 13.35 10.86
N LEU A 123 -14.83 13.40 11.61
CA LEU A 123 -14.61 12.49 12.73
C LEU A 123 -15.00 13.19 14.03
N GLN A 124 -15.98 12.65 14.74
CA GLN A 124 -16.33 13.07 16.09
C GLN A 124 -15.60 12.18 17.11
N ILE A 125 -14.77 12.80 17.94
CA ILE A 125 -14.12 12.13 19.07
C ILE A 125 -15.07 12.20 20.27
N VAL A 126 -15.54 11.05 20.75
CA VAL A 126 -16.43 10.97 21.92
C VAL A 126 -15.62 10.67 23.17
N ASP A 127 -14.62 9.80 23.07
CA ASP A 127 -13.75 9.42 24.18
C ASP A 127 -12.39 8.89 23.66
N GLY A 128 -11.37 8.93 24.52
CA GLY A 128 -10.01 8.47 24.23
C GLY A 128 -9.19 9.42 23.35
N CYS A 129 -8.25 8.85 22.58
CA CYS A 129 -7.28 9.65 21.84
C CYS A 129 -7.89 10.38 20.64
N HIS A 130 -7.33 11.54 20.30
CA HIS A 130 -7.53 12.20 19.01
C HIS A 130 -6.64 11.55 17.94
N PRO A 131 -6.94 11.76 16.65
CA PRO A 131 -6.09 11.29 15.55
C PRO A 131 -4.72 11.98 15.53
N TYR A 132 -3.68 11.22 15.15
CA TYR A 132 -2.29 11.67 15.00
C TYR A 132 -1.73 11.21 13.65
N PRO A 133 -0.72 11.88 13.10
CA PRO A 133 0.05 11.35 11.98
C PRO A 133 0.82 10.09 12.43
N ALA A 134 0.71 9.03 11.62
CA ALA A 134 1.37 7.76 11.86
C ALA A 134 2.77 7.68 11.23
N VAL A 135 3.01 8.47 10.18
CA VAL A 135 4.25 8.49 9.40
C VAL A 135 4.48 9.90 8.86
N ASN A 136 5.75 10.31 8.72
CA ASN A 136 6.12 11.57 8.06
C ASN A 136 6.73 11.34 6.66
N THR A 137 7.12 12.41 5.98
CA THR A 137 7.68 12.35 4.62
C THR A 137 8.98 11.53 4.51
N ALA A 138 9.76 11.44 5.59
CA ALA A 138 11.00 10.67 5.64
C ALA A 138 10.79 9.17 5.90
N GLY A 139 9.54 8.75 6.17
CA GLY A 139 9.23 7.36 6.53
C GLY A 139 9.45 7.05 8.02
N GLU A 140 9.63 8.07 8.87
CA GLU A 140 9.68 7.86 10.32
C GLU A 140 8.25 7.65 10.83
N THR A 141 8.04 6.60 11.65
CA THR A 141 6.70 6.20 12.13
C THR A 141 6.49 6.50 13.60
N SER A 142 5.24 6.77 13.97
CA SER A 142 4.87 7.02 15.37
C SER A 142 5.07 5.77 16.21
N ALA A 143 5.92 5.89 17.25
CA ALA A 143 6.10 4.91 18.31
C ALA A 143 4.84 4.71 19.17
N GLY A 144 3.83 5.56 19.01
CA GLY A 144 2.57 5.49 19.74
C GLY A 144 2.75 5.68 21.25
N LEU A 145 1.72 5.34 22.01
CA LEU A 145 1.70 5.44 23.46
C LEU A 145 1.45 4.09 24.12
N LYS A 146 2.08 3.88 25.28
CA LYS A 146 1.69 2.76 26.14
C LYS A 146 0.24 2.93 26.57
N ALA A 147 -0.54 1.85 26.53
CA ALA A 147 -1.93 1.83 26.98
C ALA A 147 -2.06 1.90 28.52
N SER A 148 -1.59 2.98 29.11
CA SER A 148 -1.64 3.28 30.54
C SER A 148 -2.22 4.66 30.80
N GLY A 149 -2.58 4.92 32.06
CA GLY A 149 -3.19 6.18 32.48
C GLY A 149 -4.64 6.32 32.02
N LYS A 150 -5.06 7.57 31.80
CA LYS A 150 -6.37 7.94 31.25
C LYS A 150 -6.51 7.50 29.79
N GLU A 151 -7.75 7.31 29.34
CA GLU A 151 -8.09 6.89 27.97
C GLU A 151 -7.51 7.89 26.94
N ASP A 152 -7.66 9.19 27.20
CA ASP A 152 -7.17 10.33 26.40
C ASP A 152 -5.81 10.89 26.88
N GLY A 153 -5.18 10.25 27.87
CA GLY A 153 -3.98 10.78 28.51
C GLY A 153 -2.80 10.84 27.54
N GLN A 154 -2.22 12.03 27.36
CA GLN A 154 -1.10 12.32 26.46
C GLN A 154 -1.43 12.18 24.95
N CYS A 155 -2.71 12.05 24.58
CA CYS A 155 -3.13 11.91 23.19
C CYS A 155 -4.37 12.76 22.85
N LYS A 156 -4.47 13.99 23.39
CA LYS A 156 -5.59 14.91 23.17
C LYS A 156 -5.49 15.74 21.87
N GLY A 157 -4.47 15.50 21.06
CA GLY A 157 -4.12 16.30 19.89
C GLY A 157 -2.62 16.58 19.87
N SER A 158 -2.03 16.55 18.68
CA SER A 158 -0.63 16.94 18.45
C SER A 158 -0.55 18.44 18.21
N ASP A 159 0.49 19.09 18.75
CA ASP A 159 0.80 20.50 18.42
C ASP A 159 1.18 20.67 16.94
N LEU A 160 1.59 19.58 16.27
CA LEU A 160 1.90 19.57 14.83
C LEU A 160 0.67 19.38 13.94
N GLY A 161 -0.49 19.07 14.53
CA GLY A 161 -1.74 18.77 13.81
C GLY A 161 -2.03 17.27 13.68
N SER A 162 -3.15 16.97 13.02
CA SER A 162 -3.68 15.62 12.83
C SER A 162 -3.63 15.18 11.36
N GLN A 163 -3.88 13.90 11.09
CA GLN A 163 -3.94 13.34 9.74
C GLN A 163 -5.15 12.42 9.55
N VAL A 164 -5.70 12.43 8.33
CA VAL A 164 -6.48 11.31 7.78
C VAL A 164 -5.79 10.80 6.52
N TYR A 165 -5.71 9.47 6.38
CA TYR A 165 -5.12 8.79 5.22
C TYR A 165 -6.23 8.30 4.31
N GLY A 166 -6.06 8.44 2.99
CA GLY A 166 -7.05 8.03 2.00
C GLY A 166 -6.50 7.00 1.01
N ARG A 167 -7.33 6.07 0.54
CA ARG A 167 -7.03 5.28 -0.66
C ARG A 167 -8.30 4.98 -1.43
N ALA A 168 -8.26 5.19 -2.74
CA ALA A 168 -9.43 5.07 -3.59
C ALA A 168 -9.18 4.09 -4.75
N VAL A 169 -10.04 3.10 -4.89
CA VAL A 169 -9.94 2.05 -5.92
C VAL A 169 -11.31 1.59 -6.37
N TRP A 170 -11.40 1.09 -7.61
CA TRP A 170 -12.51 0.23 -7.99
C TRP A 170 -12.38 -1.09 -7.24
N TYR A 171 -13.45 -1.51 -6.58
CA TYR A 171 -13.52 -2.80 -5.92
C TYR A 171 -14.82 -3.48 -6.32
N LYS A 172 -14.68 -4.52 -7.16
CA LYS A 172 -15.79 -5.11 -7.92
C LYS A 172 -16.48 -4.03 -8.76
N ASP A 173 -17.77 -3.80 -8.55
CA ASP A 173 -18.64 -2.90 -9.30
C ASP A 173 -18.83 -1.52 -8.64
N LEU A 174 -18.20 -1.28 -7.49
CA LEU A 174 -18.31 -0.02 -6.75
C LEU A 174 -16.95 0.68 -6.66
N TRP A 175 -17.00 2.00 -6.58
CA TRP A 175 -15.82 2.81 -6.27
C TRP A 175 -15.70 3.00 -4.77
N ALA A 176 -14.63 2.46 -4.19
CA ALA A 176 -14.37 2.55 -2.76
C ALA A 176 -13.39 3.68 -2.47
N ILE A 177 -13.71 4.53 -1.50
CA ILE A 177 -12.79 5.50 -0.90
C ILE A 177 -12.65 5.15 0.58
N MET A 178 -11.52 4.56 0.95
CA MET A 178 -11.20 4.26 2.34
C MET A 178 -10.50 5.47 2.99
N TYR A 179 -11.01 5.91 4.12
CA TYR A 179 -10.39 6.88 5.01
C TYR A 179 -9.94 6.17 6.28
N ALA A 180 -8.71 6.42 6.73
CA ALA A 180 -8.14 5.79 7.90
C ALA A 180 -7.49 6.82 8.83
N TRP A 181 -7.67 6.61 10.13
CA TRP A 181 -7.09 7.41 11.20
C TRP A 181 -6.23 6.54 12.09
N TYR A 182 -5.11 7.11 12.51
CA TYR A 182 -4.21 6.53 13.48
C TYR A 182 -4.37 7.21 14.84
N PHE A 183 -4.38 6.41 15.90
CA PHE A 183 -4.35 6.88 17.27
C PHE A 183 -3.16 6.26 18.00
N PRO A 184 -2.43 7.02 18.83
CA PRO A 184 -1.22 6.52 19.51
C PRO A 184 -1.47 5.30 20.40
N LYS A 185 -2.67 5.16 20.98
CA LYS A 185 -3.09 4.02 21.80
C LYS A 185 -4.59 3.80 21.71
N ASP A 186 -5.03 2.59 22.02
CA ASP A 186 -6.40 2.28 22.39
C ASP A 186 -6.44 1.87 23.86
N ARG A 187 -7.27 2.56 24.66
CA ARG A 187 -7.38 2.28 26.08
C ARG A 187 -8.84 2.35 26.47
N TYR A 188 -9.33 1.24 27.02
CA TYR A 188 -10.74 1.12 27.41
C TYR A 188 -10.87 0.60 28.83
N GLN A 189 -11.81 1.18 29.57
CA GLN A 189 -12.12 0.77 30.93
C GLN A 189 -13.49 0.10 31.00
N TYR A 190 -13.51 -1.21 31.28
CA TYR A 190 -14.73 -1.99 31.53
C TYR A 190 -14.82 -2.33 33.02
N GLY A 191 -15.62 -1.55 33.76
CA GLY A 191 -15.72 -1.66 35.22
C GLY A 191 -14.36 -1.44 35.89
N PHE A 192 -13.86 -2.47 36.59
CA PHE A 192 -12.54 -2.45 37.24
C PHE A 192 -11.40 -2.93 36.33
N ARG A 193 -11.71 -3.51 35.15
CA ARG A 193 -10.69 -4.01 34.23
C ARG A 193 -10.11 -2.86 33.41
N ARG A 194 -8.78 -2.81 33.40
CA ARG A 194 -7.96 -1.87 32.65
C ARG A 194 -7.23 -2.65 31.56
N ASP A 195 -7.67 -2.53 30.31
CA ASP A 195 -7.06 -3.18 29.15
C ASP A 195 -6.89 -2.21 27.97
N GLY A 196 -6.03 -2.54 27.03
CA GLY A 196 -5.71 -1.68 25.90
C GLY A 196 -4.38 -2.05 25.26
N HIS A 197 -4.08 -1.38 24.16
CA HIS A 197 -2.86 -1.62 23.41
C HIS A 197 -2.29 -0.32 22.84
N ARG A 198 -0.99 -0.37 22.55
CA ARG A 198 -0.31 0.66 21.77
C ARG A 198 -0.83 0.59 20.34
N HIS A 199 -0.96 1.76 19.71
CA HIS A 199 -1.48 1.95 18.35
C HIS A 199 -2.95 1.56 18.18
N LYS A 200 -3.64 2.31 17.33
CA LYS A 200 -4.95 1.96 16.82
C LYS A 200 -5.10 2.54 15.42
N TRP A 201 -5.56 1.73 14.49
CA TRP A 201 -6.08 2.17 13.21
C TRP A 201 -7.58 1.94 13.18
N VAL A 202 -8.31 2.96 12.74
CA VAL A 202 -9.75 2.89 12.44
C VAL A 202 -9.93 3.36 11.01
N ASN A 203 -10.88 2.78 10.30
CA ASN A 203 -11.22 3.21 8.96
C ASN A 203 -12.73 3.28 8.71
N ALA A 204 -13.08 3.99 7.66
CA ALA A 204 -14.38 3.91 7.02
C ALA A 204 -14.23 3.92 5.51
N VAL A 205 -15.20 3.30 4.84
CA VAL A 205 -15.23 3.21 3.38
C VAL A 205 -16.49 3.88 2.88
N VAL A 206 -16.33 4.90 2.03
CA VAL A 206 -17.42 5.50 1.26
C VAL A 206 -17.48 4.78 -0.08
N TRP A 207 -18.63 4.16 -0.37
CA TRP A 207 -18.88 3.45 -1.62
C TRP A 207 -19.68 4.34 -2.56
N LEU A 208 -19.10 4.65 -3.72
CA LEU A 208 -19.73 5.41 -4.78
C LEU A 208 -20.10 4.48 -5.94
N ASP A 209 -21.11 4.88 -6.72
CA ASP A 209 -21.43 4.25 -7.99
C ASP A 209 -20.33 4.48 -9.03
N ASN A 210 -19.98 5.74 -9.29
CA ASN A 210 -18.92 6.12 -10.22
C ASN A 210 -18.38 7.53 -9.89
N PRO A 211 -17.09 7.66 -9.57
CA PRO A 211 -16.50 8.93 -9.14
C PRO A 211 -16.38 9.95 -10.30
N ALA A 212 -16.48 9.51 -11.55
CA ALA A 212 -16.37 10.37 -12.73
C ALA A 212 -17.67 11.12 -13.07
N LEU A 213 -18.78 10.80 -12.40
CA LEU A 213 -20.03 11.54 -12.56
C LEU A 213 -19.92 12.93 -11.92
N GLU A 214 -20.65 13.91 -12.45
CA GLU A 214 -20.74 15.24 -11.86
C GLU A 214 -21.28 15.18 -10.41
N LYS A 215 -22.23 14.27 -10.19
CA LYS A 215 -22.85 13.99 -8.89
C LYS A 215 -22.83 12.48 -8.62
N PRO A 216 -21.69 11.92 -8.16
CA PRO A 216 -21.62 10.52 -7.76
C PRO A 216 -22.63 10.22 -6.65
N LYS A 217 -23.32 9.09 -6.74
CA LYS A 217 -24.22 8.61 -5.70
C LYS A 217 -23.41 7.86 -4.65
N ILE A 218 -23.57 8.26 -3.38
CA ILE A 218 -23.11 7.43 -2.26
C ILE A 218 -24.06 6.24 -2.16
N VAL A 219 -23.54 5.06 -2.45
CA VAL A 219 -24.27 3.79 -2.39
C VAL A 219 -24.34 3.29 -0.95
N ALA A 220 -23.22 3.36 -0.23
CA ALA A 220 -23.13 2.98 1.17
C ALA A 220 -21.96 3.67 1.88
N VAL A 221 -22.01 3.71 3.21
CA VAL A 221 -20.86 4.02 4.06
C VAL A 221 -20.67 2.88 5.05
N SER A 222 -19.45 2.36 5.12
CA SER A 222 -19.06 1.28 6.04
C SER A 222 -18.17 1.83 7.14
N THR A 223 -18.51 1.54 8.39
CA THR A 223 -17.72 1.92 9.58
C THR A 223 -17.53 0.69 10.47
N TRP A 224 -16.54 0.63 11.35
CA TRP A 224 -16.36 -0.53 12.23
C TRP A 224 -17.08 -0.36 13.57
N ASN A 225 -17.80 -1.39 14.02
CA ASN A 225 -18.33 -1.46 15.39
C ASN A 225 -17.33 -2.06 16.39
N LEU A 226 -17.63 -1.92 17.69
CA LEU A 226 -16.86 -2.49 18.80
C LEU A 226 -16.75 -4.02 18.80
N LYS A 227 -17.58 -4.72 18.01
CA LYS A 227 -17.57 -6.19 17.87
C LYS A 227 -16.77 -6.65 16.64
N GLY A 228 -16.09 -5.74 15.94
CA GLY A 228 -15.20 -6.06 14.82
C GLY A 228 -15.89 -6.28 13.47
N GLY A 229 -17.17 -5.89 13.33
CA GLY A 229 -17.91 -5.99 12.06
C GLY A 229 -18.26 -4.62 11.47
N PRO A 230 -18.44 -4.52 10.15
CA PRO A 230 -18.90 -3.30 9.50
C PRO A 230 -20.34 -2.96 9.96
N ILE A 231 -20.58 -1.70 10.34
CA ILE A 231 -21.90 -1.07 10.30
C ILE A 231 -22.04 -0.47 8.91
N LEU A 232 -23.00 -1.00 8.17
CA LEU A 232 -23.36 -0.51 6.85
C LEU A 232 -24.50 0.52 7.01
N SER A 233 -24.26 1.71 6.51
CA SER A 233 -25.28 2.73 6.31
C SER A 233 -25.62 2.81 4.83
N TYR A 234 -26.89 2.60 4.51
CA TYR A 234 -27.44 2.79 3.18
C TYR A 234 -28.28 4.07 3.20
N GLU A 235 -27.99 4.98 2.27
CA GLU A 235 -28.57 6.35 2.17
C GLU A 235 -27.98 7.37 3.16
N PRO A 236 -28.03 8.70 2.90
CA PRO A 236 -27.10 9.69 3.48
C PRO A 236 -27.39 10.03 4.95
N TYR A 237 -28.10 9.16 5.65
CA TYR A 237 -28.46 9.32 7.05
C TYR A 237 -27.75 8.26 7.89
N THR A 238 -26.67 8.67 8.58
CA THR A 238 -26.17 7.87 9.70
C THR A 238 -25.84 8.76 10.88
N GLU A 239 -26.73 8.74 11.87
CA GLU A 239 -26.29 8.67 13.25
C GLU A 239 -25.97 7.20 13.53
N ALA A 240 -24.69 6.83 13.56
CA ALA A 240 -24.28 5.53 14.08
C ALA A 240 -24.31 5.56 15.62
N TYR A 241 -25.51 5.72 16.21
CA TYR A 241 -25.70 5.47 17.64
C TYR A 241 -25.67 3.96 17.86
N THR A 242 -24.51 3.43 18.21
CA THR A 242 -24.46 2.14 18.91
C THR A 242 -24.39 2.42 20.40
N GLY A 243 -25.46 2.04 21.10
CA GLY A 243 -25.53 2.08 22.55
C GLY A 243 -24.30 1.40 23.16
N THR A 244 -23.77 2.08 24.18
CA THR A 244 -22.61 1.76 25.04
C THR A 244 -21.21 1.98 24.44
N LYS A 245 -20.77 3.25 24.55
CA LYS A 245 -19.37 3.76 24.51
C LYS A 245 -18.56 3.43 23.23
N LEU A 246 -18.90 4.11 22.13
CA LEU A 246 -17.99 4.36 21.02
C LEU A 246 -16.92 5.40 21.43
N LEU A 247 -15.64 5.13 21.17
CA LEU A 247 -14.57 6.13 21.33
C LEU A 247 -14.64 7.21 20.22
N HIS A 248 -15.08 6.83 19.01
CA HIS A 248 -15.13 7.70 17.84
C HIS A 248 -16.38 7.44 17.00
N THR A 249 -17.11 8.49 16.63
CA THR A 249 -18.28 8.43 15.74
C THR A 249 -17.92 9.12 14.43
N LEU A 250 -18.15 8.47 13.29
CA LEU A 250 -18.03 9.11 11.99
C LEU A 250 -19.38 9.71 11.61
N LEU A 251 -19.41 11.04 11.44
CA LEU A 251 -20.61 11.78 11.07
C LEU A 251 -20.52 12.24 9.60
N PRO A 252 -21.61 12.16 8.83
CA PRO A 252 -21.68 12.84 7.54
C PRO A 252 -21.67 14.36 7.71
N ILE A 253 -21.06 15.07 6.75
CA ILE A 253 -20.79 16.53 6.72
C ILE A 253 -22.04 17.43 6.96
N ALA A 254 -23.26 16.88 6.90
CA ALA A 254 -24.49 17.67 6.93
C ALA A 254 -25.12 17.91 8.33
N ILE A 255 -24.60 17.33 9.42
CA ILE A 255 -25.23 17.48 10.75
C ILE A 255 -24.25 18.07 11.77
N ARG A 256 -24.36 19.40 11.91
CA ARG A 256 -23.89 20.25 13.03
C ARG A 256 -22.37 20.35 13.19
N ASN A 257 -21.94 21.55 13.62
CA ASN A 257 -20.56 21.98 13.86
C ASN A 257 -19.85 21.20 15.00
N VAL A 258 -19.86 19.87 14.98
CA VAL A 258 -19.31 19.02 16.05
C VAL A 258 -18.48 17.91 15.43
N GLY A 259 -17.16 18.06 15.49
CA GLY A 259 -16.20 17.09 14.98
C GLY A 259 -14.96 17.78 14.43
N GLU A 260 -13.91 17.01 14.21
CA GLU A 260 -12.64 17.50 13.70
C GLU A 260 -12.50 17.12 12.22
N VAL A 261 -12.04 18.07 11.41
CA VAL A 261 -11.60 17.82 10.03
C VAL A 261 -10.09 17.72 10.03
N GLN A 262 -9.55 16.64 9.48
CA GLN A 262 -8.11 16.44 9.36
C GLN A 262 -7.66 16.71 7.92
N GLU A 263 -6.38 17.08 7.77
CA GLU A 263 -5.72 17.14 6.47
C GLU A 263 -5.69 15.73 5.86
N LEU A 264 -6.16 15.60 4.62
CA LEU A 264 -6.19 14.33 3.89
C LEU A 264 -4.92 14.16 3.07
N ILE A 265 -4.30 12.98 3.18
CA ILE A 265 -3.24 12.56 2.27
C ILE A 265 -3.63 11.22 1.64
N MET A 266 -3.71 11.18 0.30
CA MET A 266 -4.00 9.94 -0.41
C MET A 266 -2.76 9.05 -0.47
N TRP A 267 -2.96 7.73 -0.53
CA TRP A 267 -1.89 6.74 -0.64
C TRP A 267 -0.94 7.06 -1.79
N GLU A 268 -1.50 7.44 -2.94
CA GLU A 268 -0.76 7.79 -4.15
C GLU A 268 0.01 9.12 -4.03
N GLN A 269 -0.31 9.95 -3.02
CA GLN A 269 0.35 11.23 -2.74
C GLN A 269 1.43 11.12 -1.66
N LEU A 270 1.53 9.98 -0.96
CA LEU A 270 2.58 9.73 0.02
C LEU A 270 3.94 9.56 -0.66
N SER A 271 4.99 10.04 0.01
CA SER A 271 6.37 9.78 -0.42
C SER A 271 6.65 8.27 -0.42
N GLU A 272 7.61 7.84 -1.25
CA GLU A 272 8.04 6.44 -1.28
C GLU A 272 8.48 5.92 0.10
N PRO A 273 9.30 6.66 0.89
CA PRO A 273 9.65 6.25 2.25
C PRO A 273 8.43 6.06 3.16
N ALA A 274 7.42 6.94 3.06
CA ALA A 274 6.21 6.84 3.88
C ALA A 274 5.37 5.61 3.52
N ARG A 275 5.22 5.31 2.22
CA ARG A 275 4.52 4.09 1.76
C ARG A 275 5.24 2.81 2.19
N ALA A 276 6.57 2.79 2.07
CA ALA A 276 7.39 1.67 2.53
C ALA A 276 7.23 1.48 4.04
N ALA A 277 7.41 2.55 4.82
CA ALA A 277 7.31 2.48 6.28
C ALA A 277 5.92 2.04 6.77
N LEU A 278 4.83 2.52 6.17
CA LEU A 278 3.47 2.04 6.51
C LEU A 278 3.24 0.57 6.17
N SER A 279 3.93 0.06 5.14
CA SER A 279 3.81 -1.33 4.71
C SER A 279 4.64 -2.29 5.56
N GLU A 280 5.75 -1.82 6.13
CA GLU A 280 6.73 -2.64 6.85
C GLU A 280 6.64 -2.53 8.38
N THR A 281 6.17 -1.40 8.91
CA THR A 281 6.10 -1.16 10.36
C THR A 281 5.05 -2.05 11.02
N ASP A 282 5.45 -2.75 12.08
CA ASP A 282 4.51 -3.48 12.93
C ASP A 282 3.84 -2.55 13.95
N PHE A 283 2.59 -2.18 13.68
CA PHE A 283 1.72 -1.45 14.63
C PHE A 283 1.05 -2.38 15.66
N GLY A 284 1.50 -3.62 15.78
CA GLY A 284 1.00 -4.64 16.70
C GLY A 284 -0.03 -5.58 16.07
N GLU A 285 -0.45 -6.58 16.85
CA GLU A 285 -1.40 -7.60 16.37
C GLU A 285 -2.86 -7.16 16.44
N LYS A 286 -3.18 -6.19 17.32
CA LYS A 286 -4.56 -5.75 17.57
C LYS A 286 -5.11 -4.80 16.52
N THR A 287 -4.25 -4.26 15.65
CA THR A 287 -4.63 -3.33 14.61
C THR A 287 -3.67 -3.44 13.43
N LYS A 288 -4.18 -3.26 12.22
CA LYS A 288 -3.39 -3.29 10.98
C LYS A 288 -3.69 -2.04 10.18
N VAL A 289 -2.70 -1.56 9.42
CA VAL A 289 -2.91 -0.43 8.49
C VAL A 289 -3.85 -0.92 7.38
N PRO A 290 -5.06 -0.38 7.22
CA PRO A 290 -6.09 -1.03 6.41
C PRO A 290 -5.96 -0.73 4.91
N PHE A 291 -5.27 0.36 4.55
CA PHE A 291 -5.19 0.87 3.19
C PHE A 291 -3.87 0.54 2.46
N ILE A 292 -2.95 -0.21 3.09
CA ILE A 292 -1.73 -0.66 2.41
C ILE A 292 -2.02 -1.81 1.44
N ASP A 293 -1.12 -2.06 0.49
CA ASP A 293 -1.30 -3.09 -0.54
C ASP A 293 -1.63 -4.48 0.04
N ALA A 294 -0.97 -4.86 1.14
CA ALA A 294 -1.16 -6.15 1.78
C ALA A 294 -2.56 -6.35 2.38
N ASN A 295 -3.23 -5.28 2.82
CA ASN A 295 -4.47 -5.35 3.60
C ASN A 295 -5.70 -4.76 2.87
N LEU A 296 -5.50 -4.02 1.78
CA LEU A 296 -6.55 -3.25 1.11
C LEU A 296 -7.73 -4.12 0.71
N ASN A 297 -7.48 -5.21 -0.04
CA ASN A 297 -8.56 -6.05 -0.56
C ASN A 297 -9.35 -6.75 0.55
N THR A 298 -8.67 -7.21 1.61
CA THR A 298 -9.33 -7.82 2.77
C THR A 298 -10.20 -6.80 3.50
N SER A 299 -9.65 -5.60 3.75
CA SER A 299 -10.38 -4.51 4.41
C SER A 299 -11.59 -4.05 3.59
N LEU A 300 -11.47 -4.01 2.26
CA LEU A 300 -12.59 -3.67 1.38
C LEU A 300 -13.65 -4.77 1.31
N GLU A 301 -13.26 -6.06 1.31
CA GLU A 301 -14.24 -7.16 1.35
C GLU A 301 -15.01 -7.16 2.66
N GLU A 302 -14.33 -6.96 3.79
CA GLU A 302 -14.96 -6.84 5.11
C GLU A 302 -15.89 -5.63 5.19
N ALA A 303 -15.54 -4.51 4.55
CA ALA A 303 -16.37 -3.32 4.50
C ALA A 303 -17.50 -3.40 3.46
N ARG A 304 -17.53 -4.38 2.57
CA ARG A 304 -18.37 -4.33 1.37
C ARG A 304 -19.86 -4.33 1.73
N PRO A 305 -20.68 -3.45 1.13
CA PRO A 305 -22.13 -3.54 1.26
C PRO A 305 -22.65 -4.83 0.61
N PHE A 306 -23.58 -5.49 1.29
CA PHE A 306 -24.41 -6.54 0.71
C PHE A 306 -25.52 -5.86 -0.11
N LEU A 307 -25.22 -5.53 -1.36
CA LEU A 307 -26.21 -5.07 -2.34
C LEU A 307 -26.87 -6.26 -3.04
#